data_AF-A0A3C1PQR2-F1
#
_entry.id   AF-A0A3C1PQR2-F1
#
_cell.length_a   1.000
_cell.length_b   1.000
_cell.length_c   1.000
_cell.angle_alpha   90.00
_cell.angle_beta   90.00
_cell.angle_gamma   90.00
#
_symmetry.space_group_name_H-M   'P 1'
#
loop_
_entity.id
_entity.type
_entity.pdbx_description
1 polymer ?
#
loop_
_entity_poly.entity_id
_entity_poly.type
_entity_poly.pdbx_seq_one_letter_code
_entity_poly.pdbx_strand_id
1 'polypeptide(L)'
;MRNIIAKDLKIKFIETLNELDEFSYEEGNPFLIKIGTTKYFVYLKNLSPAYFKNSPDVTRVQLPYSEHFLKIFKADIPFIILGFDVDTDTIVSWNPAKVKERLNAKSNVSLYSRSSLQENVKDDEFKFGYLSNGEKIIVFKRKNLINFFDIVFDLFKENAVPKTIEDKNICTLTEITDKELLQIIKPLLLKNKVLQAVEETAKYYEKKYKNMTFRDWHNLVSGLYRKMNT
;
A
#
# COMPACT_ATOMS: atom_id res chain seq x y z
N MET A 1 -13.00 -21.37 4.60
CA MET A 1 -12.20 -20.26 5.14
C MET A 1 -11.52 -20.68 6.42
N ARG A 2 -10.27 -21.12 6.30
CA ARG A 2 -9.39 -21.31 7.46
C ARG A 2 -9.07 -19.97 8.11
N ASN A 3 -8.75 -20.00 9.40
CA ASN A 3 -8.24 -18.87 10.14
C ASN A 3 -6.85 -19.21 10.67
N ILE A 4 -5.95 -18.23 10.63
CA ILE A 4 -4.69 -18.30 11.37
C ILE A 4 -4.79 -17.43 12.62
N ILE A 5 -3.92 -17.69 13.61
CA ILE A 5 -3.91 -16.91 14.84
C ILE A 5 -3.53 -15.47 14.52
N ALA A 6 -4.11 -14.49 15.23
CA ALA A 6 -3.90 -13.07 14.96
C ALA A 6 -2.41 -12.67 14.96
N LYS A 7 -1.59 -13.32 15.81
CA LYS A 7 -0.13 -13.14 15.84
C LYS A 7 0.52 -13.56 14.53
N ASP A 8 0.21 -14.75 14.03
CA ASP A 8 0.78 -15.27 12.78
C ASP A 8 0.34 -14.46 11.57
N LEU A 9 -0.92 -13.98 11.60
CA LEU A 9 -1.42 -13.07 10.57
C LEU A 9 -0.65 -11.75 10.56
N LYS A 10 -0.41 -11.15 11.74
CA LYS A 10 0.42 -9.96 11.86
C LYS A 10 1.84 -10.22 11.35
N ILE A 11 2.45 -11.36 11.71
CA ILE A 11 3.80 -11.73 11.24
C ILE A 11 3.83 -11.78 9.70
N LYS A 12 2.89 -12.48 9.05
CA LYS A 12 2.83 -12.56 7.58
C LYS A 12 2.72 -11.19 6.90
N PHE A 13 1.96 -10.28 7.50
CA PHE A 13 1.79 -8.92 7.01
C PHE A 13 3.08 -8.11 7.15
N ILE A 14 3.72 -8.18 8.32
CA ILE A 14 4.96 -7.48 8.63
C ILE A 14 6.12 -8.01 7.78
N GLU A 15 6.22 -9.32 7.56
CA GLU A 15 7.23 -9.92 6.69
C GLU A 15 7.18 -9.38 5.27
N THR A 16 5.97 -9.22 4.70
CA THR A 16 5.81 -8.63 3.37
C THR A 16 6.19 -7.16 3.33
N LEU A 17 5.91 -6.37 4.38
CA LEU A 17 6.26 -4.95 4.39
C LEU A 17 7.71 -4.67 4.81
N ASN A 18 8.39 -5.59 5.50
CA ASN A 18 9.79 -5.47 5.89
C ASN A 18 10.75 -5.42 4.68
N GLU A 19 10.27 -5.72 3.46
CA GLU A 19 11.02 -5.51 2.23
C GLU A 19 11.19 -4.02 1.88
N LEU A 20 10.36 -3.13 2.45
CA LEU A 20 10.44 -1.69 2.25
C LEU A 20 11.50 -1.05 3.14
N ASP A 21 12.34 -0.21 2.53
CA ASP A 21 13.21 0.71 3.25
C ASP A 21 12.34 1.64 4.14
N GLU A 22 12.83 1.93 5.35
CA GLU A 22 12.17 2.83 6.32
C GLU A 22 10.77 2.37 6.81
N PHE A 23 10.45 1.08 6.71
CA PHE A 23 9.26 0.53 7.34
C PHE A 23 9.42 0.39 8.86
N SER A 24 8.42 0.84 9.62
CA SER A 24 8.33 0.56 11.05
C SER A 24 6.88 0.39 11.51
N TYR A 25 6.69 -0.28 12.65
CA TYR A 25 5.36 -0.53 13.21
C TYR A 25 5.37 -0.56 14.74
N GLU A 26 4.20 -0.35 15.32
CA GLU A 26 3.94 -0.46 16.76
C GLU A 26 3.16 -1.73 17.12
N GLU A 27 3.06 -2.03 18.41
CA GLU A 27 2.24 -3.14 18.89
C GLU A 27 0.73 -2.85 18.87
N GLY A 28 -0.06 -3.92 18.91
CA GLY A 28 -1.52 -3.84 18.95
C GLY A 28 -2.24 -4.25 17.66
N ASN A 29 -3.57 -4.07 17.66
CA ASN A 29 -4.45 -4.20 16.52
C ASN A 29 -5.75 -3.41 16.78
N PRO A 30 -5.99 -2.27 16.11
CA PRO A 30 -5.14 -1.68 15.07
C PRO A 30 -3.74 -1.33 15.57
N PHE A 31 -2.76 -1.39 14.69
CA PHE A 31 -1.39 -0.96 14.96
C PHE A 31 -1.01 0.18 14.03
N LEU A 32 -0.15 1.07 14.51
CA LEU A 32 0.41 2.14 13.71
C LEU A 32 1.57 1.58 12.88
N ILE A 33 1.56 1.83 11.58
CA ILE A 33 2.72 1.61 10.71
C ILE A 33 3.21 2.94 10.15
N LYS A 34 4.48 2.96 9.76
CA LYS A 34 5.13 4.03 9.02
C LYS A 34 5.82 3.42 7.80
N ILE A 35 5.57 3.99 6.63
CA ILE A 35 6.25 3.67 5.36
C ILE A 35 6.82 4.98 4.82
N GLY A 36 8.15 5.10 4.78
CA GLY A 36 8.82 6.37 4.50
C GLY A 36 8.37 7.45 5.48
N THR A 37 7.76 8.53 5.01
CA THR A 37 7.23 9.60 5.86
C THR A 37 5.74 9.45 6.22
N THR A 38 5.05 8.49 5.61
CA THR A 38 3.59 8.34 5.75
C THR A 38 3.23 7.36 6.85
N LYS A 39 2.19 7.68 7.62
CA LYS A 39 1.68 6.85 8.72
C LYS A 39 0.29 6.31 8.41
N TYR A 40 0.00 5.10 8.88
CA TYR A 40 -1.31 4.46 8.75
C TYR A 40 -1.66 3.70 10.03
N PHE A 41 -2.90 3.83 10.50
CA PHE A 41 -3.46 2.84 11.41
C PHE A 41 -3.98 1.66 10.60
N VAL A 42 -3.46 0.47 10.86
CA VAL A 42 -3.85 -0.76 10.16
C VAL A 42 -4.60 -1.69 11.10
N TYR A 43 -5.83 -2.05 10.75
CA TYR A 43 -6.57 -3.13 11.39
C TYR A 43 -6.54 -4.37 10.51
N LEU A 44 -6.00 -5.46 11.05
CA LEU A 44 -5.81 -6.71 10.33
C LEU A 44 -6.61 -7.84 10.97
N LYS A 45 -7.40 -8.57 10.18
CA LYS A 45 -8.22 -9.68 10.69
C LYS A 45 -8.46 -10.74 9.63
N ASN A 46 -8.58 -12.00 10.03
CA ASN A 46 -9.05 -13.05 9.12
C ASN A 46 -10.48 -12.72 8.65
N LEU A 47 -10.74 -12.98 7.37
CA LEU A 47 -12.09 -13.05 6.86
C LEU A 47 -12.80 -14.27 7.45
N SER A 48 -14.11 -14.15 7.62
CA SER A 48 -14.95 -15.23 8.11
C SER A 48 -16.26 -15.26 7.32
N PRO A 49 -16.93 -16.42 7.20
CA PRO A 49 -18.27 -16.47 6.65
C PRO A 49 -19.23 -15.55 7.42
N ALA A 50 -20.15 -14.90 6.71
CA ALA A 50 -21.24 -14.14 7.32
C ALA A 50 -22.43 -15.03 7.76
N TYR A 51 -22.38 -16.33 7.41
CA TYR A 51 -23.37 -17.35 7.78
C TYR A 51 -24.81 -17.05 7.32
N PHE A 52 -24.96 -16.33 6.20
CA PHE A 52 -26.27 -16.12 5.59
C PHE A 52 -26.72 -17.38 4.86
N LYS A 53 -27.88 -17.94 5.27
CA LYS A 53 -28.42 -19.20 4.72
C LYS A 53 -28.52 -19.21 3.18
N ASN A 54 -28.98 -18.10 2.60
CA ASN A 54 -29.20 -17.98 1.16
C ASN A 54 -28.02 -17.31 0.44
N SER A 55 -26.91 -17.04 1.13
CA SER A 55 -25.76 -16.36 0.56
C SER A 55 -24.46 -16.86 1.21
N PRO A 56 -24.11 -18.14 0.99
CA PRO A 56 -22.92 -18.75 1.57
C PRO A 56 -21.62 -18.09 1.09
N ASP A 57 -21.68 -17.42 -0.06
CA ASP A 57 -20.57 -16.67 -0.65
C ASP A 57 -20.19 -15.41 0.15
N VAL A 58 -21.01 -14.97 1.11
CA VAL A 58 -20.75 -13.74 1.84
C VAL A 58 -19.74 -13.96 2.95
N THR A 59 -18.63 -13.23 2.85
CA THR A 59 -17.59 -13.18 3.87
C THR A 59 -17.58 -11.79 4.55
N ARG A 60 -16.97 -11.69 5.72
CA ARG A 60 -16.89 -10.43 6.48
C ARG A 60 -15.67 -10.32 7.38
N VAL A 61 -15.35 -9.07 7.68
CA VAL A 61 -14.57 -8.66 8.86
C VAL A 61 -15.50 -7.93 9.82
N GLN A 62 -15.32 -8.14 11.12
CA GLN A 62 -16.06 -7.44 12.16
C GLN A 62 -15.14 -6.57 13.01
N LEU A 63 -15.52 -5.31 13.17
CA LEU A 63 -14.91 -4.31 14.03
C LEU A 63 -15.74 -4.20 15.31
N PRO A 64 -15.25 -4.68 16.46
CA PRO A 64 -15.93 -4.49 17.73
C PRO A 64 -15.80 -3.04 18.21
N TYR A 65 -16.70 -2.60 19.08
CA TYR A 65 -16.52 -1.35 19.81
C TYR A 65 -15.23 -1.39 20.64
N SER A 66 -14.46 -0.30 20.62
CA SER A 66 -13.29 -0.15 21.48
C SER A 66 -12.95 1.33 21.70
N GLU A 67 -12.58 1.69 22.93
CA GLU A 67 -12.06 3.02 23.27
C GLU A 67 -10.81 3.38 22.45
N HIS A 68 -10.04 2.38 22.02
CA HIS A 68 -8.88 2.59 21.15
C HIS A 68 -9.29 3.20 19.80
N PHE A 69 -10.46 2.82 19.26
CA PHE A 69 -10.97 3.39 18.01
C PHE A 69 -11.36 4.87 18.15
N LEU A 70 -11.71 5.36 19.34
CA LEU A 70 -11.97 6.79 19.55
C LEU A 70 -10.70 7.63 19.38
N LYS A 71 -9.54 7.10 19.79
CA LYS A 71 -8.24 7.77 19.60
C LYS A 71 -7.87 7.81 18.13
N ILE A 72 -8.06 6.70 17.42
CA ILE A 72 -7.80 6.59 15.96
C ILE A 72 -8.73 7.50 15.18
N PHE A 73 -10.01 7.56 15.56
CA PHE A 73 -11.00 8.41 14.90
C PHE A 73 -10.61 9.89 14.95
N LYS A 74 -10.11 10.36 16.10
CA LYS A 74 -9.67 11.75 16.32
C LYS A 74 -8.30 12.08 15.70
N ALA A 75 -7.48 11.07 15.40
CA ALA A 75 -6.16 11.29 14.82
C ALA A 75 -6.26 11.65 13.34
N ASP A 76 -5.45 12.59 12.87
CA ASP A 76 -5.31 12.90 11.44
C ASP A 76 -4.35 11.91 10.74
N ILE A 77 -4.66 10.62 10.91
CA ILE A 77 -3.92 9.50 10.32
C ILE A 77 -4.95 8.60 9.61
N PRO A 78 -4.71 8.17 8.36
CA PRO A 78 -5.61 7.25 7.67
C PRO A 78 -5.78 5.93 8.40
N PHE A 79 -7.00 5.39 8.37
CA PHE A 79 -7.34 4.08 8.93
C PHE A 79 -7.58 3.08 7.81
N ILE A 80 -6.70 2.09 7.69
CA ILE A 80 -6.75 1.03 6.69
C ILE A 80 -7.21 -0.26 7.37
N ILE A 81 -8.21 -0.91 6.78
CA ILE A 81 -8.68 -2.22 7.25
C ILE A 81 -8.44 -3.27 6.18
N LEU A 82 -7.92 -4.42 6.63
CA LEU A 82 -7.53 -5.53 5.78
C LEU A 82 -8.12 -6.84 6.33
N GLY A 83 -8.91 -7.49 5.47
CA GLY A 83 -9.44 -8.82 5.69
C GLY A 83 -8.59 -9.84 4.95
N PHE A 84 -8.07 -10.85 5.66
CA PHE A 84 -7.22 -11.88 5.05
C PHE A 84 -7.97 -13.20 4.87
N ASP A 85 -7.97 -13.73 3.65
CA ASP A 85 -8.42 -15.07 3.34
C ASP A 85 -7.21 -16.01 3.27
N VAL A 86 -7.10 -16.90 4.26
CA VAL A 86 -6.02 -17.87 4.40
C VAL A 86 -6.03 -18.91 3.27
N ASP A 87 -7.20 -19.24 2.73
CA ASP A 87 -7.32 -20.32 1.75
C ASP A 87 -6.78 -19.90 0.38
N THR A 88 -6.90 -18.61 0.03
CA THR A 88 -6.53 -18.09 -1.28
C THR A 88 -5.33 -17.13 -1.26
N ASP A 89 -4.73 -16.89 -0.08
CA ASP A 89 -3.69 -15.87 0.17
C ASP A 89 -4.09 -14.46 -0.33
N THR A 90 -5.36 -14.13 -0.12
CA THR A 90 -6.00 -12.93 -0.66
C THR A 90 -6.29 -11.93 0.47
N ILE A 91 -6.09 -10.64 0.17
CA ILE A 91 -6.46 -9.53 1.02
C ILE A 91 -7.66 -8.80 0.42
N VAL A 92 -8.59 -8.41 1.28
CA VAL A 92 -9.70 -7.51 0.96
C VAL A 92 -9.53 -6.22 1.75
N SER A 93 -9.67 -5.08 1.09
CA SER A 93 -9.71 -3.76 1.71
C SER A 93 -10.99 -3.02 1.37
N TRP A 94 -11.38 -2.11 2.26
CA TRP A 94 -12.56 -1.26 2.15
C TRP A 94 -12.12 0.20 2.15
N ASN A 95 -12.99 1.10 1.69
CA ASN A 95 -12.68 2.52 1.57
C ASN A 95 -12.25 3.11 2.93
N PRO A 96 -10.99 3.61 3.07
CA PRO A 96 -10.48 4.11 4.34
C PRO A 96 -11.31 5.22 4.98
N ALA A 97 -11.79 6.17 4.17
CA ALA A 97 -12.58 7.30 4.65
C ALA A 97 -13.94 6.82 5.19
N LYS A 98 -14.67 6.01 4.41
CA LYS A 98 -15.98 5.48 4.79
C LYS A 98 -15.91 4.56 6.02
N VAL A 99 -14.86 3.75 6.13
CA VAL A 99 -14.71 2.87 7.30
C VAL A 99 -14.36 3.67 8.54
N LYS A 100 -13.50 4.69 8.44
CA LYS A 100 -13.13 5.53 9.58
C LYS A 100 -14.35 6.21 10.19
N GLU A 101 -15.28 6.70 9.37
CA GLU A 101 -16.58 7.26 9.83
C GLU A 101 -17.46 6.27 10.58
N ARG A 102 -17.29 4.97 10.34
CA ARG A 102 -18.10 3.90 10.95
C ARG A 102 -17.48 3.34 12.23
N LEU A 103 -16.29 3.78 12.62
CA LEU A 103 -15.65 3.34 13.87
C LEU A 103 -16.56 3.66 15.06
N ASN A 104 -16.82 2.64 15.89
CA ASN A 104 -17.73 2.72 17.04
C ASN A 104 -19.18 3.16 16.75
N ALA A 105 -19.61 3.22 15.48
CA ALA A 105 -20.99 3.59 15.14
C ALA A 105 -22.03 2.55 15.61
N LYS A 106 -21.60 1.31 15.85
CA LYS A 106 -22.37 0.21 16.45
C LYS A 106 -21.47 -0.61 17.37
N SER A 107 -22.07 -1.47 18.18
CA SER A 107 -21.33 -2.44 19.02
C SER A 107 -20.42 -3.37 18.19
N ASN A 108 -20.87 -3.74 16.99
CA ASN A 108 -20.08 -4.48 16.01
C ASN A 108 -20.40 -3.97 14.60
N VAL A 109 -19.41 -3.38 13.95
CA VAL A 109 -19.52 -2.98 12.54
C VAL A 109 -19.04 -4.14 11.67
N SER A 110 -19.91 -4.62 10.78
CA SER A 110 -19.54 -5.66 9.80
C SER A 110 -19.19 -5.00 8.46
N LEU A 111 -18.07 -5.41 7.89
CA LEU A 111 -17.63 -5.08 6.54
C LEU A 111 -17.66 -6.34 5.69
N TYR A 112 -18.41 -6.32 4.61
CA TYR A 112 -18.71 -7.52 3.81
C TYR A 112 -17.83 -7.63 2.57
N SER A 113 -17.67 -8.86 2.09
CA SER A 113 -17.00 -9.25 0.85
C SER A 113 -17.67 -10.50 0.26
N ARG A 114 -17.07 -11.10 -0.76
CA ARG A 114 -17.47 -12.35 -1.41
C ARG A 114 -16.29 -13.31 -1.56
N SER A 115 -16.46 -14.59 -1.23
CA SER A 115 -15.44 -15.63 -1.45
C SER A 115 -15.14 -15.84 -2.94
N SER A 116 -16.18 -15.82 -3.78
CA SER A 116 -16.07 -15.90 -5.23
C SER A 116 -15.18 -14.81 -5.82
N LEU A 117 -15.16 -13.62 -5.22
CA LEU A 117 -14.29 -12.53 -5.64
C LEU A 117 -12.82 -12.78 -5.25
N GLN A 118 -12.61 -13.39 -4.07
CA GLN A 118 -11.28 -13.72 -3.51
C GLN A 118 -10.61 -14.85 -4.27
N GLU A 119 -11.36 -15.87 -4.68
CA GLU A 119 -10.85 -17.00 -5.46
C GLU A 119 -10.43 -16.60 -6.88
N ASN A 120 -11.14 -15.63 -7.47
CA ASN A 120 -10.94 -15.23 -8.86
C ASN A 120 -9.96 -14.04 -9.03
N VAL A 121 -9.20 -13.68 -7.99
CA VAL A 121 -8.17 -12.63 -8.11
C VAL A 121 -6.87 -13.22 -8.61
N LYS A 122 -6.30 -12.61 -9.64
CA LYS A 122 -4.98 -12.97 -10.15
C LYS A 122 -3.88 -12.39 -9.30
N ASP A 123 -2.71 -12.96 -9.52
CA ASP A 123 -1.48 -12.64 -8.85
C ASP A 123 -1.07 -11.18 -9.02
N ASP A 124 -1.27 -10.59 -10.19
CA ASP A 124 -0.75 -9.25 -10.52
C ASP A 124 -1.89 -8.26 -10.82
N GLU A 125 -2.97 -8.31 -10.04
CA GLU A 125 -4.10 -7.39 -10.21
C GLU A 125 -4.69 -6.87 -8.89
N PHE A 126 -5.28 -5.68 -8.97
CA PHE A 126 -6.24 -5.17 -7.99
C PHE A 126 -7.64 -5.32 -8.57
N LYS A 127 -8.40 -6.28 -8.04
CA LYS A 127 -9.76 -6.54 -8.48
C LYS A 127 -10.77 -5.72 -7.68
N PHE A 128 -11.69 -5.08 -8.37
CA PHE A 128 -12.75 -4.30 -7.73
C PHE A 128 -13.99 -5.16 -7.53
N GLY A 129 -14.55 -5.11 -6.32
CA GLY A 129 -15.87 -5.62 -6.02
C GLY A 129 -16.80 -4.50 -5.65
N TYR A 130 -18.09 -4.68 -5.94
CA TYR A 130 -19.14 -3.77 -5.51
C TYR A 130 -20.17 -4.55 -4.72
N LEU A 131 -20.45 -4.08 -3.51
CA LEU A 131 -21.52 -4.62 -2.68
C LEU A 131 -22.89 -4.10 -3.15
N SER A 132 -23.97 -4.71 -2.68
CA SER A 132 -25.34 -4.33 -3.07
C SER A 132 -25.71 -2.89 -2.69
N ASN A 133 -25.02 -2.29 -1.72
CA ASN A 133 -25.15 -0.88 -1.34
C ASN A 133 -24.25 0.06 -2.18
N GLY A 134 -23.62 -0.44 -3.24
CA GLY A 134 -22.68 0.31 -4.08
C GLY A 134 -21.30 0.52 -3.45
N GLU A 135 -21.02 -0.02 -2.26
CA GLU A 135 -19.73 0.12 -1.61
C GLU A 135 -18.66 -0.67 -2.36
N LYS A 136 -17.60 0.02 -2.77
CA LYS A 136 -16.45 -0.56 -3.45
C LYS A 136 -15.52 -1.24 -2.45
N ILE A 137 -15.08 -2.45 -2.79
CA ILE A 137 -14.02 -3.19 -2.12
C ILE A 137 -12.89 -3.48 -3.11
N ILE A 138 -11.67 -3.60 -2.60
CA ILE A 138 -10.50 -3.98 -3.38
C ILE A 138 -10.02 -5.33 -2.90
N VAL A 139 -9.77 -6.24 -3.84
CA VAL A 139 -9.32 -7.60 -3.58
C VAL A 139 -8.02 -7.83 -4.35
N PHE A 140 -7.00 -8.37 -3.69
CA PHE A 140 -5.66 -8.56 -4.26
C PHE A 140 -4.87 -9.64 -3.50
N LYS A 141 -3.86 -10.24 -4.13
CA LYS A 141 -2.97 -11.19 -3.44
C LYS A 141 -2.07 -10.50 -2.42
N ARG A 142 -1.79 -11.16 -1.31
CA ARG A 142 -0.93 -10.62 -0.24
C ARG A 142 0.43 -10.11 -0.75
N LYS A 143 1.02 -10.75 -1.77
CA LYS A 143 2.28 -10.29 -2.39
C LYS A 143 2.22 -8.85 -2.93
N ASN A 144 1.03 -8.35 -3.28
CA ASN A 144 0.84 -6.97 -3.77
C ASN A 144 0.61 -5.95 -2.66
N LEU A 145 0.83 -6.33 -1.40
CA LEU A 145 0.56 -5.47 -0.26
C LEU A 145 1.40 -4.19 -0.25
N ILE A 146 2.65 -4.26 -0.69
CA ILE A 146 3.52 -3.09 -0.85
C ILE A 146 2.86 -2.12 -1.85
N ASN A 147 2.61 -2.59 -3.07
CA ASN A 147 1.98 -1.80 -4.12
C ASN A 147 0.63 -1.23 -3.70
N PHE A 148 -0.12 -1.95 -2.87
CA PHE A 148 -1.39 -1.47 -2.33
C PHE A 148 -1.23 -0.16 -1.55
N PHE A 149 -0.24 -0.07 -0.66
CA PHE A 149 -0.02 1.15 0.14
C PHE A 149 0.42 2.34 -0.71
N ASP A 150 1.09 2.13 -1.84
CA ASP A 150 1.48 3.20 -2.76
C ASP A 150 0.27 3.87 -3.43
N ILE A 151 -0.80 3.11 -3.68
CA ILE A 151 -1.94 3.58 -4.48
C ILE A 151 -3.29 3.46 -3.76
N VAL A 152 -3.32 3.16 -2.46
CA VAL A 152 -4.55 2.84 -1.72
C VAL A 152 -5.64 3.90 -1.89
N PHE A 153 -5.29 5.20 -1.79
CA PHE A 153 -6.28 6.26 -1.94
C PHE A 153 -6.76 6.43 -3.38
N ASP A 154 -5.90 6.18 -4.36
CA ASP A 154 -6.27 6.21 -5.78
C ASP A 154 -7.23 5.07 -6.13
N LEU A 155 -7.04 3.88 -5.54
CA LEU A 155 -7.91 2.72 -5.78
C LEU A 155 -9.36 2.97 -5.38
N PHE A 156 -9.61 3.86 -4.41
CA PHE A 156 -10.95 4.17 -3.90
C PHE A 156 -11.57 5.46 -4.47
N LYS A 157 -10.91 6.13 -5.43
CA LYS A 157 -11.52 7.24 -6.18
C LYS A 157 -12.66 6.73 -7.07
N GLU A 158 -13.67 7.57 -7.30
CA GLU A 158 -14.87 7.20 -8.09
C GLU A 158 -14.53 6.79 -9.53
N ASN A 159 -13.55 7.46 -10.14
CA ASN A 159 -13.10 7.20 -11.52
C ASN A 159 -11.93 6.19 -11.59
N ALA A 160 -11.66 5.45 -10.52
CA ALA A 160 -10.59 4.46 -10.54
C ALA A 160 -10.96 3.29 -11.46
N VAL A 161 -10.07 2.97 -12.40
CA VAL A 161 -10.17 1.81 -13.30
C VAL A 161 -9.35 0.65 -12.71
N PRO A 162 -9.79 -0.62 -12.84
CA PRO A 162 -8.99 -1.76 -12.42
C PRO A 162 -7.58 -1.67 -13.01
N LYS A 163 -6.56 -1.66 -12.15
CA LYS A 163 -5.16 -1.62 -12.57
C LYS A 163 -4.62 -3.04 -12.55
N THR A 164 -4.17 -3.53 -13.70
CA THR A 164 -3.18 -4.61 -13.73
C THR A 164 -1.90 -4.04 -13.12
N ILE A 165 -1.31 -4.77 -12.20
CA ILE A 165 0.00 -4.44 -11.64
C ILE A 165 1.00 -4.80 -12.74
N GLU A 166 1.20 -3.90 -13.69
CA GLU A 166 2.47 -3.89 -14.42
C GLU A 166 3.55 -3.63 -13.37
N ASP A 167 4.61 -4.45 -13.35
CA ASP A 167 5.77 -4.41 -12.44
C ASP A 167 6.29 -2.97 -12.21
N LYS A 168 5.62 -2.27 -11.31
CA LYS A 168 5.99 -0.94 -10.86
C LYS A 168 6.34 -1.09 -9.39
N ASN A 169 7.51 -1.65 -9.14
CA ASN A 169 8.31 -1.22 -7.99
C ASN A 169 8.52 0.30 -8.15
N ILE A 170 7.60 1.11 -7.62
CA ILE A 170 7.73 2.57 -7.59
C ILE A 170 8.59 2.91 -6.38
N CYS A 171 9.86 2.57 -6.46
CA CYS A 171 10.88 3.34 -5.77
C CYS A 171 11.35 4.36 -6.81
N THR A 172 10.58 5.42 -7.04
CA THR A 172 11.01 6.53 -7.91
C THR A 172 11.73 7.54 -7.05
N LEU A 173 13.03 7.66 -7.24
CA LEU A 173 13.82 8.70 -6.61
C LEU A 173 13.33 10.07 -7.09
N THR A 174 13.02 10.97 -6.16
CA THR A 174 12.54 12.33 -6.49
C THR A 174 13.64 13.39 -6.37
N GLU A 175 14.73 13.10 -5.64
CA GLU A 175 15.87 14.00 -5.51
C GLU A 175 17.16 13.21 -5.25
N ILE A 176 18.30 13.70 -5.76
CA ILE A 176 19.62 13.12 -5.49
C ILE A 176 20.24 13.84 -4.28
N THR A 177 20.27 13.16 -3.14
CA THR A 177 20.87 13.68 -1.89
C THR A 177 22.18 12.98 -1.49
N ASP A 178 22.52 11.88 -2.17
CA ASP A 178 23.69 11.06 -1.84
C ASP A 178 24.99 11.83 -2.08
N LYS A 179 25.72 12.10 -0.98
CA LYS A 179 26.95 12.92 -1.02
C LYS A 179 28.03 12.34 -1.93
N GLU A 180 28.16 11.02 -1.96
CA GLU A 180 29.13 10.31 -2.80
C GLU A 180 28.83 10.51 -4.28
N LEU A 181 27.58 10.30 -4.69
CA LEU A 181 27.17 10.52 -6.07
C LEU A 181 27.27 11.99 -6.45
N LEU A 182 26.89 12.91 -5.56
CA LEU A 182 27.03 14.36 -5.79
C LEU A 182 28.48 14.78 -6.02
N GLN A 183 29.47 14.14 -5.38
CA GLN A 183 30.89 14.40 -5.63
C GLN A 183 31.33 13.98 -7.04
N ILE A 184 30.69 12.95 -7.61
CA ILE A 184 30.97 12.45 -8.97
C ILE A 184 30.29 13.33 -10.02
N ILE A 185 29.01 13.65 -9.84
CA ILE A 185 28.23 14.32 -10.90
C ILE A 185 28.38 15.84 -10.91
N LYS A 186 28.65 16.51 -9.78
CA LYS A 186 28.83 17.98 -9.75
C LYS A 186 29.96 18.47 -10.66
N PRO A 187 31.16 17.87 -10.67
CA PRO A 187 32.23 18.25 -11.61
C PRO A 187 31.85 18.07 -13.08
N LEU A 188 31.04 17.06 -13.40
CA LEU A 188 30.55 16.81 -14.77
C LEU A 188 29.54 17.88 -15.19
N LEU A 189 28.64 18.24 -14.27
CA LEU A 189 27.65 19.30 -14.46
C LEU A 189 28.30 20.67 -14.68
N LEU A 190 29.34 21.02 -13.91
CA LEU A 190 30.11 22.25 -14.12
C LEU A 190 30.79 22.32 -15.50
N LYS A 191 31.07 21.17 -16.12
CA LYS A 191 31.63 21.05 -17.47
C LYS A 191 30.55 20.89 -18.55
N ASN A 192 29.28 21.13 -18.22
CA ASN A 192 28.12 20.94 -19.11
C ASN A 192 27.96 19.52 -19.66
N LYS A 193 28.53 18.50 -18.99
CA LYS A 193 28.46 17.10 -19.39
C LYS A 193 27.25 16.40 -18.77
N VAL A 194 26.06 16.93 -19.05
CA VAL A 194 24.79 16.48 -18.45
C VAL A 194 24.53 15.00 -18.75
N LEU A 195 24.72 14.54 -19.98
CA LEU A 195 24.48 13.14 -20.35
C LEU A 195 25.40 12.16 -19.60
N GLN A 196 26.68 12.51 -19.43
CA GLN A 196 27.61 11.69 -18.65
C GLN A 196 27.20 11.64 -17.17
N ALA A 197 26.72 12.77 -16.62
CA ALA A 197 26.19 12.79 -15.25
C ALA A 197 24.93 11.91 -15.10
N VAL A 198 24.09 11.83 -16.12
CA VAL A 198 22.92 10.92 -16.15
C VAL A 198 23.35 9.46 -16.17
N GLU A 199 24.34 9.11 -16.99
CA GLU A 199 24.89 7.75 -17.05
C GLU A 199 25.48 7.31 -15.71
N GLU A 200 26.28 8.16 -15.07
CA GLU A 200 26.86 7.87 -13.75
C GLU A 200 25.78 7.76 -12.65
N THR A 201 24.72 8.58 -12.73
CA THR A 201 23.56 8.49 -11.84
C THR A 201 22.83 7.15 -12.03
N ALA A 202 22.57 6.75 -13.27
CA ALA A 202 21.90 5.49 -13.58
C ALA A 202 22.71 4.28 -13.11
N LYS A 203 24.04 4.28 -13.31
CA LYS A 203 24.94 3.22 -12.83
C LYS A 203 24.97 3.12 -11.31
N TYR A 204 25.07 4.27 -10.61
CA TYR A 204 25.10 4.29 -9.15
C TYR A 204 23.83 3.67 -8.53
N TYR A 205 22.69 3.92 -9.16
CA TYR A 205 21.39 3.45 -8.68
C TYR A 205 20.85 2.18 -9.35
N GLU A 206 21.59 1.58 -10.28
CA GLU A 206 21.14 0.46 -11.11
C GLU A 206 20.55 -0.70 -10.29
N LYS A 207 21.16 -0.99 -9.14
CA LYS A 207 20.71 -2.06 -8.23
C LYS A 207 19.57 -1.66 -7.31
N LYS A 208 19.43 -0.36 -7.01
CA LYS A 208 18.48 0.20 -6.03
C LYS A 208 17.16 0.64 -6.66
N TYR A 209 17.20 1.15 -7.90
CA TYR A 209 16.06 1.75 -8.58
C TYR A 209 15.89 1.18 -9.99
N LYS A 210 15.60 -0.13 -10.06
CA LYS A 210 15.54 -0.91 -11.32
C LYS A 210 14.49 -0.43 -12.33
N ASN A 211 13.53 0.37 -11.90
CA ASN A 211 12.38 0.80 -12.70
C ASN A 211 12.50 2.25 -13.21
N MET A 212 13.57 2.96 -12.86
CA MET A 212 13.80 4.32 -13.34
C MET A 212 14.42 4.30 -14.74
N THR A 213 13.77 5.00 -15.67
CA THR A 213 14.25 5.11 -17.05
C THR A 213 15.33 6.17 -17.18
N PHE A 214 16.09 6.14 -18.27
CA PHE A 214 17.06 7.19 -18.60
C PHE A 214 16.43 8.59 -18.57
N ARG A 215 15.16 8.72 -18.98
CA ARG A 215 14.41 9.98 -18.94
C ARG A 215 14.20 10.47 -17.50
N ASP A 216 13.93 9.56 -16.57
CA ASP A 216 13.70 9.91 -15.16
C ASP A 216 15.00 10.40 -14.51
N TRP A 217 16.11 9.69 -14.76
CA TRP A 217 17.44 10.12 -14.36
C TRP A 217 17.82 11.48 -14.95
N HIS A 218 17.53 11.68 -16.23
CA HIS A 218 17.75 12.96 -16.91
C HIS A 218 16.98 14.11 -16.26
N ASN A 219 15.74 13.89 -15.85
CA ASN A 219 14.93 14.92 -15.18
C ASN A 219 15.52 15.33 -13.83
N LEU A 220 15.97 14.35 -13.02
CA LEU A 220 16.62 14.62 -11.74
C LEU A 220 17.91 15.42 -11.90
N VAL A 221 18.80 14.94 -12.79
CA VAL A 221 20.09 15.59 -13.04
C VAL A 221 19.90 16.99 -13.63
N SER A 222 18.94 17.16 -14.53
CA SER A 222 18.60 18.49 -15.09
C SER A 222 18.06 19.44 -14.03
N GLY A 223 17.26 18.96 -13.08
CA GLY A 223 16.78 19.74 -11.94
C GLY A 223 17.93 20.26 -11.08
N LEU A 224 18.91 19.41 -10.79
CA LEU A 224 20.12 19.80 -10.05
C LEU A 224 20.97 20.81 -10.81
N TYR A 225 21.18 20.58 -12.12
CA TYR A 225 21.95 21.48 -12.96
C TYR A 225 21.32 22.88 -13.05
N ARG A 226 19.99 22.97 -13.14
CA ARG A 226 19.27 24.24 -13.08
C ARG A 226 19.49 24.94 -11.73
N LYS A 227 19.34 24.22 -10.61
CA LYS A 227 19.58 24.75 -9.25
C LYS A 227 21.02 25.26 -9.06
N MET A 228 22.01 24.70 -9.76
CA MET A 228 23.41 25.14 -9.68
C MET A 228 23.70 26.42 -10.48
N ASN A 229 22.88 26.74 -11.48
CA ASN A 229 23.05 27.88 -12.38
C ASN A 229 22.00 28.97 -12.15
N THR A 230 21.26 28.89 -11.04
CA THR A 230 20.30 29.90 -10.57
C THR A 230 20.87 30.55 -9.33
#